data_AF-A0A2V6WN43-F1
#
_entry.id   AF-A0A2V6WN43-F1
#
_cell.length_a   1.000
_cell.length_b   1.000
_cell.length_c   1.000
_cell.angle_alpha   90.00
_cell.angle_beta   90.00
_cell.angle_gamma   90.00
#
_symmetry.space_group_name_H-M   'P 1'
#
loop_
_entity.id
_entity.type
_entity.pdbx_description
1 polymer ?
#
loop_
_entity_poly.entity_id
_entity_poly.type
_entity_poly.pdbx_seq_one_letter_code
_entity_poly.pdbx_strand_id
1 'polypeptide(L)'
;RLRDVVAAFDWLLKHRKAFGIGVLNLSIGTTQTSSYHADLLAALAEAAWFSGVAVVAAAGNDGPVGDRVSTPGADPFVITAGSFDDQGTVVGQDDRESVFSSRGPTVDGFSKPDVLAPGRRVVSLRAIDGAPRGDAAQTFDPTFYARMSGTSVSSAMVAGVAALVLSYHRDYSPTKIKGAVLGSGRSIAGSPREAVEAAKALTATERNVNKDLLPSRLLMQTLAKSGVTGSGTTWEGITWEGVTWEAITWESVTWEAVTWESVSWEGVMWETVGPDPLLGGPR
;
A
#
# COMPACT_ATOMS: atom_id res chain seq x y z
N ARG A 1 -4.02 -14.36 10.68
CA ARG A 1 -3.94 -15.55 9.80
C ARG A 1 -4.53 -15.19 8.44
N LEU A 2 -4.15 -15.87 7.36
CA LEU A 2 -4.65 -15.56 5.99
C LEU A 2 -6.18 -15.48 5.92
N ARG A 3 -6.88 -16.39 6.61
CA ARG A 3 -8.34 -16.41 6.69
C ARG A 3 -8.92 -15.09 7.23
N ASP A 4 -8.20 -14.42 8.13
CA ASP A 4 -8.62 -13.14 8.71
C ASP A 4 -8.45 -12.00 7.69
N VAL A 5 -7.39 -12.03 6.86
CA VAL A 5 -7.19 -11.06 5.78
C VAL A 5 -8.30 -11.21 4.73
N VAL A 6 -8.57 -12.44 4.29
CA VAL A 6 -9.67 -12.72 3.35
C VAL A 6 -11.01 -12.26 3.93
N ALA A 7 -11.29 -12.56 5.20
CA ALA A 7 -12.50 -12.11 5.88
C ALA A 7 -12.59 -10.58 5.99
N ALA A 8 -11.48 -9.88 6.20
CA ALA A 8 -11.45 -8.42 6.23
C ALA A 8 -11.78 -7.81 4.85
N PHE A 9 -11.26 -8.39 3.76
CA PHE A 9 -11.61 -7.97 2.41
C PHE A 9 -13.07 -8.28 2.06
N ASP A 10 -13.59 -9.44 2.45
CA ASP A 10 -15.02 -9.76 2.29
C ASP A 10 -15.91 -8.75 3.05
N TRP A 11 -15.55 -8.44 4.30
CA TRP A 11 -16.24 -7.42 5.08
C TRP A 11 -16.17 -6.05 4.40
N LEU A 12 -15.00 -5.64 3.92
CA LEU A 12 -14.80 -4.39 3.20
C LEU A 12 -15.72 -4.31 1.98
N LEU A 13 -15.71 -5.33 1.12
CA LEU A 13 -16.53 -5.35 -0.09
C LEU A 13 -18.02 -5.23 0.28
N LYS A 14 -18.50 -5.93 1.31
CA LYS A 14 -19.91 -5.85 1.75
C LYS A 14 -20.30 -4.50 2.36
N HIS A 15 -19.38 -3.82 3.04
CA HIS A 15 -19.73 -2.66 3.87
C HIS A 15 -19.19 -1.31 3.34
N ARG A 16 -18.34 -1.29 2.31
CA ARG A 16 -17.71 -0.07 1.79
C ARG A 16 -18.70 1.05 1.49
N LYS A 17 -19.86 0.72 0.90
CA LYS A 17 -20.90 1.71 0.57
C LYS A 17 -21.57 2.28 1.81
N ALA A 18 -21.88 1.43 2.79
CA ALA A 18 -22.56 1.84 4.02
C ALA A 18 -21.70 2.79 4.87
N PHE A 19 -20.38 2.58 4.88
CA PHE A 19 -19.43 3.41 5.65
C PHE A 19 -18.71 4.47 4.81
N GLY A 20 -18.98 4.57 3.50
CA GLY A 20 -18.28 5.51 2.61
C GLY A 20 -16.77 5.25 2.52
N ILE A 21 -16.34 3.99 2.55
CA ILE A 21 -14.93 3.60 2.48
C ILE A 21 -14.44 3.81 1.05
N GLY A 22 -13.61 4.84 0.85
CA GLY A 22 -13.02 5.16 -0.46
C GLY A 22 -11.51 4.92 -0.55
N VAL A 23 -10.82 4.70 0.58
CA VAL A 23 -9.38 4.42 0.64
C VAL A 23 -9.11 3.30 1.63
N LEU A 24 -8.24 2.36 1.25
CA LEU A 24 -7.76 1.24 2.05
C LEU A 24 -6.25 1.35 2.23
N ASN A 25 -5.78 1.35 3.48
CA ASN A 25 -4.35 1.28 3.80
C ASN A 25 -3.95 -0.16 4.19
N LEU A 26 -2.94 -0.69 3.52
CA LEU A 26 -2.35 -2.00 3.75
C LEU A 26 -0.89 -1.84 4.19
N SER A 27 -0.70 -1.57 5.48
CA SER A 27 0.61 -1.59 6.15
C SER A 27 1.03 -3.02 6.51
N ILE A 28 0.84 -3.95 5.58
CA ILE A 28 1.16 -5.36 5.72
C ILE A 28 1.72 -5.86 4.39
N GLY A 29 2.61 -6.84 4.44
CA GLY A 29 3.09 -7.47 3.23
C GLY A 29 3.96 -8.69 3.50
N THR A 30 4.36 -9.32 2.42
CA THR A 30 5.36 -10.39 2.39
C THR A 30 6.22 -10.23 1.15
N THR A 31 7.43 -10.76 1.18
CA THR A 31 8.33 -10.77 0.02
C THR A 31 7.61 -11.31 -1.21
N GLN A 32 7.66 -10.59 -2.33
CA GLN A 32 7.08 -11.04 -3.58
C GLN A 32 7.89 -12.22 -4.14
N THR A 33 7.28 -13.40 -4.22
CA THR A 33 7.90 -14.61 -4.81
C THR A 33 7.28 -15.01 -6.16
N SER A 34 6.17 -14.38 -6.56
CA SER A 34 5.44 -14.69 -7.79
C SER A 34 4.89 -13.43 -8.44
N SER A 35 4.42 -13.58 -9.68
CA SER A 35 3.71 -12.54 -10.43
C SER A 35 2.42 -12.13 -9.71
N TYR A 36 2.06 -10.84 -9.76
CA TYR A 36 0.77 -10.35 -9.25
C TYR A 36 -0.43 -11.09 -9.88
N HIS A 37 -0.27 -11.63 -11.10
CA HIS A 37 -1.31 -12.44 -11.74
C HIS A 37 -1.66 -13.74 -10.98
N ALA A 38 -0.79 -14.22 -10.10
CA ALA A 38 -0.95 -15.45 -9.34
C ALA A 38 -0.89 -15.24 -7.82
N ASP A 39 -0.83 -14.00 -7.35
CA ASP A 39 -0.72 -13.67 -5.93
C ASP A 39 -2.10 -13.35 -5.32
N LEU A 40 -2.38 -13.91 -4.14
CA LEU A 40 -3.67 -13.73 -3.47
C LEU A 40 -3.85 -12.33 -2.90
N LEU A 41 -2.80 -11.73 -2.30
CA LEU A 41 -2.91 -10.37 -1.75
C LEU A 41 -3.10 -9.34 -2.87
N ALA A 42 -2.45 -9.55 -4.02
CA ALA A 42 -2.70 -8.79 -5.25
C ALA A 42 -4.16 -8.91 -5.69
N ALA A 43 -4.69 -10.13 -5.86
CA ALA A 43 -6.07 -10.34 -6.28
C ALA A 43 -7.11 -9.72 -5.31
N LEU A 44 -6.86 -9.79 -4.00
CA LEU A 44 -7.70 -9.14 -2.98
C LEU A 44 -7.63 -7.61 -3.09
N ALA A 45 -6.43 -7.05 -3.25
CA ALA A 45 -6.22 -5.62 -3.43
C ALA A 45 -6.89 -5.11 -4.70
N GLU A 46 -6.78 -5.83 -5.81
CA GLU A 46 -7.47 -5.52 -7.07
C GLU A 46 -9.01 -5.58 -6.92
N ALA A 47 -9.55 -6.55 -6.18
CA ALA A 47 -10.99 -6.60 -5.92
C ALA A 47 -11.47 -5.35 -5.17
N ALA A 48 -10.72 -4.90 -4.16
CA ALA A 48 -11.00 -3.62 -3.50
C ALA A 48 -10.88 -2.44 -4.49
N TRP A 49 -9.80 -2.41 -5.28
CA TRP A 49 -9.53 -1.39 -6.29
C TRP A 49 -10.68 -1.24 -7.30
N PHE A 50 -11.06 -2.32 -7.97
CA PHE A 50 -12.10 -2.30 -8.99
C PHE A 50 -13.51 -2.14 -8.40
N SER A 51 -13.69 -2.35 -7.09
CA SER A 51 -14.92 -2.02 -6.38
C SER A 51 -15.09 -0.53 -6.04
N GLY A 52 -14.09 0.30 -6.39
CA GLY A 52 -14.08 1.75 -6.18
C GLY A 52 -13.26 2.24 -4.99
N VAL A 53 -12.48 1.37 -4.33
CA VAL A 53 -11.67 1.72 -3.15
C VAL A 53 -10.21 1.86 -3.55
N ALA A 54 -9.63 3.06 -3.40
CA ALA A 54 -8.20 3.24 -3.67
C ALA A 54 -7.36 2.49 -2.64
N VAL A 55 -6.42 1.66 -3.10
CA VAL A 55 -5.56 0.86 -2.22
C VAL A 55 -4.18 1.47 -2.15
N VAL A 56 -3.69 1.70 -0.93
CA VAL A 56 -2.33 2.14 -0.62
C VAL A 56 -1.62 1.05 0.17
N ALA A 57 -0.46 0.61 -0.30
CA ALA A 57 0.31 -0.46 0.32
C ALA A 57 1.74 0.00 0.66
N ALA A 58 2.29 -0.56 1.74
CA ALA A 58 3.69 -0.37 2.10
C ALA A 58 4.62 -1.06 1.09
N ALA A 59 5.79 -0.47 0.83
CA ALA A 59 6.75 -1.02 -0.12
C ALA A 59 7.53 -2.24 0.40
N GLY A 60 7.71 -2.38 1.71
CA GLY A 60 8.67 -3.32 2.28
C GLY A 60 9.79 -2.61 3.04
N ASN A 61 10.39 -3.29 4.03
CA ASN A 61 11.51 -2.79 4.83
C ASN A 61 12.81 -3.60 4.62
N ASP A 62 12.90 -4.38 3.54
CA ASP A 62 14.03 -5.27 3.25
C ASP A 62 15.14 -4.58 2.43
N GLY A 63 15.02 -3.28 2.18
CA GLY A 63 16.06 -2.53 1.48
C GLY A 63 17.34 -2.36 2.32
N PRO A 64 18.52 -2.18 1.69
CA PRO A 64 18.82 -2.39 0.28
C PRO A 64 19.17 -3.86 -0.04
N VAL A 65 19.19 -4.74 0.97
CA VAL A 65 19.65 -6.13 0.84
C VAL A 65 18.45 -7.02 0.56
N GLY A 66 18.27 -7.38 -0.72
CA GLY A 66 17.12 -8.19 -1.13
C GLY A 66 16.00 -7.38 -1.76
N ASP A 67 16.29 -6.17 -2.25
CA ASP A 67 15.41 -5.23 -2.94
C ASP A 67 14.36 -5.94 -3.82
N ARG A 68 13.21 -6.18 -3.21
CA ARG A 68 11.94 -6.50 -3.83
C ARG A 68 10.86 -5.80 -3.04
N VAL A 69 9.94 -5.20 -3.75
CA VAL A 69 8.75 -4.65 -3.15
C VAL A 69 7.86 -5.79 -2.65
N SER A 70 7.35 -5.68 -1.44
CA SER A 70 6.44 -6.65 -0.83
C SER A 70 5.11 -6.72 -1.58
N THR A 71 4.47 -7.88 -1.65
CA THR A 71 3.04 -7.96 -2.03
C THR A 71 2.17 -7.53 -0.84
N PRO A 72 1.09 -6.74 -1.01
CA PRO A 72 0.47 -6.31 -2.28
C PRO A 72 1.08 -5.06 -2.92
N GLY A 73 2.08 -4.41 -2.31
CA GLY A 73 2.76 -3.23 -2.89
C GLY A 73 3.41 -3.47 -4.26
N ALA A 74 3.70 -4.72 -4.62
CA ALA A 74 4.21 -5.07 -5.95
C ALA A 74 3.14 -5.04 -7.05
N ASP A 75 1.85 -5.02 -6.70
CA ASP A 75 0.76 -4.95 -7.67
C ASP A 75 0.80 -3.60 -8.44
N PRO A 76 0.72 -3.60 -9.78
CA PRO A 76 0.83 -2.39 -10.56
C PRO A 76 -0.40 -1.48 -10.47
N PHE A 77 -1.56 -1.94 -10.01
CA PHE A 77 -2.74 -1.10 -9.79
C PHE A 77 -2.60 -0.24 -8.54
N VAL A 78 -2.18 -0.82 -7.42
CA VAL A 78 -2.16 -0.13 -6.11
C VAL A 78 -1.17 1.03 -6.07
N ILE A 79 -1.33 1.91 -5.08
CA ILE A 79 -0.36 2.98 -4.76
C ILE A 79 0.63 2.42 -3.74
N THR A 80 1.90 2.36 -4.10
CA THR A 80 2.95 1.79 -3.24
C THR A 80 3.79 2.88 -2.61
N ALA A 81 3.82 2.92 -1.28
CA ALA A 81 4.51 3.93 -0.50
C ALA A 81 5.88 3.42 0.00
N GLY A 82 6.95 4.05 -0.48
CA GLY A 82 8.28 3.95 0.11
C GLY A 82 8.50 4.98 1.21
N SER A 83 9.63 4.88 1.90
CA SER A 83 9.95 5.72 3.06
C SER A 83 11.10 6.69 2.79
N PHE A 84 10.98 7.91 3.33
CA PHE A 84 12.11 8.83 3.48
C PHE A 84 12.26 9.31 4.93
N ASP A 85 13.47 9.77 5.25
CA ASP A 85 13.85 10.44 6.50
C ASP A 85 13.94 11.94 6.25
N ASP A 86 13.11 12.70 6.96
CA ASP A 86 13.04 14.16 6.91
C ASP A 86 14.15 14.86 7.72
N GLN A 87 15.04 14.06 8.34
CA GLN A 87 16.11 14.53 9.22
C GLN A 87 15.61 15.37 10.41
N GLY A 88 14.30 15.37 10.69
CA GLY A 88 13.68 16.27 11.67
C GLY A 88 13.73 17.75 11.27
N THR A 89 13.91 18.07 9.99
CA THR A 89 13.96 19.45 9.51
C THR A 89 12.72 19.82 8.70
N VAL A 90 12.41 21.12 8.63
CA VAL A 90 11.31 21.64 7.80
C VAL A 90 11.73 21.77 6.33
N VAL A 91 13.04 21.84 6.08
CA VAL A 91 13.59 22.13 4.75
C VAL A 91 13.97 20.82 4.09
N GLY A 92 13.12 20.31 3.19
CA GLY A 92 13.32 18.98 2.59
C GLY A 92 14.48 18.83 1.58
N GLN A 93 15.51 19.68 1.64
CA GLN A 93 16.74 19.55 0.82
C GLN A 93 17.67 18.46 1.34
N ASP A 94 17.62 18.18 2.64
CA ASP A 94 18.39 17.12 3.29
C ASP A 94 17.61 15.80 3.42
N ASP A 95 16.34 15.77 3.01
CA ASP A 95 15.54 14.55 2.94
C ASP A 95 16.27 13.47 2.13
N ARG A 96 16.33 12.27 2.70
CA ARG A 96 16.91 11.09 2.06
C ARG A 96 15.93 9.94 2.09
N GLU A 97 15.87 9.18 1.00
CA GLU A 97 15.16 7.91 1.01
C GLU A 97 15.72 7.00 2.11
N SER A 98 14.82 6.37 2.87
CA SER A 98 15.18 5.49 3.96
C SER A 98 15.92 4.27 3.42
N VAL A 99 17.06 3.95 4.02
CA VAL A 99 17.90 2.82 3.59
C VAL A 99 17.11 1.50 3.57
N PHE A 100 16.26 1.29 4.58
CA PHE A 100 15.40 0.11 4.71
C PHE A 100 14.27 0.05 3.68
N SER A 101 13.91 1.14 3.00
CA SER A 101 12.78 1.14 2.08
C SER A 101 13.06 0.19 0.92
N SER A 102 12.22 -0.82 0.73
CA SER A 102 12.34 -1.76 -0.38
C SER A 102 12.17 -1.05 -1.72
N ARG A 103 12.94 -1.50 -2.71
CA ARG A 103 12.92 -0.98 -4.08
C ARG A 103 12.58 -2.08 -5.07
N GLY A 104 11.95 -1.68 -6.17
CA GLY A 104 11.76 -2.53 -7.33
C GLY A 104 13.01 -2.63 -8.21
N PRO A 105 12.90 -3.25 -9.39
CA PRO A 105 11.64 -3.65 -10.03
C PRO A 105 10.95 -4.82 -9.33
N THR A 106 9.64 -4.94 -9.53
CA THR A 106 8.87 -6.12 -9.10
C THR A 106 9.25 -7.34 -9.94
N VAL A 107 8.79 -8.53 -9.56
CA VAL A 107 8.98 -9.77 -10.36
C VAL A 107 8.47 -9.60 -11.80
N ASP A 108 7.42 -8.80 -11.98
CA ASP A 108 6.81 -8.49 -13.28
C ASP A 108 7.47 -7.29 -14.00
N GLY A 109 8.53 -6.72 -13.44
CA GLY A 109 9.30 -5.63 -14.06
C GLY A 109 8.76 -4.22 -13.78
N PHE A 110 7.74 -4.07 -12.92
CA PHE A 110 7.19 -2.75 -12.61
C PHE A 110 8.12 -1.93 -11.72
N SER A 111 8.21 -0.64 -12.04
CA SER A 111 9.01 0.32 -11.30
C SER A 111 8.27 0.77 -10.04
N LYS A 112 8.61 0.18 -8.88
CA LYS A 112 8.04 0.49 -7.55
C LYS A 112 9.15 0.89 -6.54
N PRO A 113 8.83 1.57 -5.41
CA PRO A 113 7.54 2.14 -5.03
C PRO A 113 7.09 3.26 -5.96
N ASP A 114 5.82 3.66 -5.89
CA ASP A 114 5.30 4.74 -6.73
C ASP A 114 5.73 6.12 -6.21
N VAL A 115 5.64 6.31 -4.90
CA VAL A 115 5.96 7.57 -4.20
C VAL A 115 6.62 7.30 -2.86
N LEU A 116 7.33 8.30 -2.34
CA LEU A 116 7.87 8.28 -0.98
C LEU A 116 6.99 9.14 -0.05
N ALA A 117 6.96 8.80 1.23
CA ALA A 117 6.38 9.62 2.29
C ALA A 117 7.22 9.50 3.58
N PRO A 118 7.10 10.46 4.53
CA PRO A 118 7.81 10.38 5.79
C PRO A 118 7.56 9.03 6.47
N GLY A 119 8.63 8.32 6.80
CA GLY A 119 8.52 6.99 7.40
C GLY A 119 9.67 6.63 8.30
N ARG A 120 10.56 7.56 8.63
CA ARG A 120 11.60 7.37 9.64
C ARG A 120 11.35 8.34 10.80
N ARG A 121 11.46 7.84 12.04
CA ARG A 121 11.33 8.63 13.28
C ARG A 121 10.00 9.40 13.40
N VAL A 122 8.92 8.87 12.83
CA VAL A 122 7.59 9.50 12.87
C VAL A 122 6.92 9.21 14.21
N VAL A 123 6.34 10.25 14.83
CA VAL A 123 5.60 10.15 16.09
C VAL A 123 4.11 10.01 15.81
N SER A 124 3.46 9.01 16.43
CA SER A 124 2.01 8.81 16.34
C SER A 124 1.44 8.25 17.64
N LEU A 125 0.12 8.07 17.69
CA LEU A 125 -0.61 7.52 18.83
C LEU A 125 -0.13 6.11 19.16
N ARG A 126 0.02 5.84 20.45
CA ARG A 126 0.38 4.53 21.01
C ARG A 126 -0.84 3.94 21.71
N ALA A 127 -1.18 2.69 21.40
CA ALA A 127 -2.14 1.94 22.20
C ALA A 127 -1.60 1.75 23.62
N ILE A 128 -2.40 2.07 24.64
CA ILE A 128 -1.99 2.04 26.05
C ILE A 128 -1.50 0.64 26.43
N ASP A 129 -2.21 -0.39 25.96
CA ASP A 129 -1.92 -1.80 26.19
C ASP A 129 -1.22 -2.46 24.98
N GLY A 130 0.04 -2.85 25.14
CA GLY A 130 0.72 -3.79 24.24
C GLY A 130 1.60 -3.21 23.13
N ALA A 131 1.60 -1.90 22.88
CA ALA A 131 2.53 -1.31 21.91
C ALA A 131 3.91 -1.02 22.56
N PRO A 132 5.04 -1.38 21.91
CA PRO A 132 6.38 -1.12 22.44
C PRO A 132 6.56 0.37 22.76
N ARG A 133 7.25 0.68 23.87
CA ARG A 133 7.76 2.04 24.08
C ARG A 133 8.80 2.30 23.00
N GLY A 134 8.60 3.36 22.20
CA GLY A 134 9.66 3.87 21.32
C GLY A 134 10.86 4.38 22.12
N ASP A 135 11.94 4.76 21.43
CA ASP A 135 13.20 5.26 22.05
C ASP A 135 12.95 6.26 23.17
N ALA A 136 13.62 6.11 24.32
CA ALA A 136 13.39 6.89 25.54
C ALA A 136 13.83 8.38 25.48
N ALA A 137 14.43 8.84 24.38
CA ALA A 137 14.90 10.22 24.20
C ALA A 137 13.80 11.15 23.64
N GLN A 138 12.62 11.19 24.28
CA GLN A 138 11.40 11.75 23.69
C GLN A 138 11.10 13.18 24.14
N THR A 139 10.73 14.03 23.18
CA THR A 139 10.09 15.35 23.38
C THR A 139 8.56 15.24 23.54
N PHE A 140 8.04 14.03 23.76
CA PHE A 140 6.61 13.72 23.83
C PHE A 140 6.30 12.73 24.96
N ASP A 141 5.04 12.62 25.35
CA ASP A 141 4.60 11.70 26.41
C ASP A 141 4.59 10.24 25.90
N PRO A 142 5.48 9.35 26.39
CA PRO A 142 5.57 7.96 25.96
C PRO A 142 4.33 7.13 26.34
N THR A 143 3.44 7.67 27.17
CA THR A 143 2.18 7.03 27.55
C THR A 143 1.22 6.99 26.38
N PHE A 144 1.14 8.08 25.61
CA PHE A 144 0.15 8.25 24.54
C PHE A 144 0.75 8.22 23.14
N TYR A 145 2.07 8.35 23.03
CA TYR A 145 2.75 8.43 21.75
C TYR A 145 3.92 7.46 21.66
N ALA A 146 4.25 7.07 20.44
CA ALA A 146 5.42 6.30 20.11
C ALA A 146 6.06 6.84 18.83
N ARG A 147 7.38 6.71 18.74
CA ARG A 147 8.14 6.99 17.54
C ARG A 147 8.47 5.69 16.83
N MET A 148 8.15 5.59 15.55
CA MET A 148 8.37 4.38 14.74
C MET A 148 8.97 4.73 13.37
N SER A 149 9.63 3.75 12.77
CA SER A 149 10.16 3.83 11.41
C SER A 149 9.70 2.63 10.61
N GLY A 150 9.32 2.82 9.35
CA GLY A 150 8.90 1.76 8.43
C GLY A 150 8.05 2.30 7.28
N THR A 151 8.02 1.57 6.17
CA THR A 151 7.13 1.90 5.03
C THR A 151 5.65 1.75 5.39
N SER A 152 5.33 0.99 6.44
CA SER A 152 4.01 0.95 7.08
C SER A 152 3.52 2.34 7.52
N VAL A 153 4.43 3.19 8.01
CA VAL A 153 4.10 4.56 8.41
C VAL A 153 3.87 5.44 7.19
N SER A 154 4.76 5.30 6.19
CA SER A 154 4.64 6.02 4.92
C SER A 154 3.33 5.69 4.19
N SER A 155 2.89 4.43 4.20
CA SER A 155 1.63 4.03 3.55
C SER A 155 0.42 4.70 4.19
N ALA A 156 0.40 4.83 5.52
CA ALA A 156 -0.66 5.55 6.22
C ALA A 156 -0.71 7.05 5.84
N MET A 157 0.46 7.69 5.71
CA MET A 157 0.55 9.08 5.24
C MET A 157 0.03 9.23 3.80
N VAL A 158 0.44 8.35 2.88
CA VAL A 158 -0.03 8.35 1.48
C VAL A 158 -1.52 8.06 1.40
N ALA A 159 -2.07 7.17 2.24
CA ALA A 159 -3.51 6.94 2.34
C ALA A 159 -4.28 8.18 2.80
N GLY A 160 -3.72 8.97 3.72
CA GLY A 160 -4.25 10.28 4.09
C GLY A 160 -4.30 11.24 2.90
N VAL A 161 -3.23 11.31 2.10
CA VAL A 161 -3.21 12.13 0.87
C VAL A 161 -4.25 11.63 -0.15
N ALA A 162 -4.35 10.32 -0.38
CA ALA A 162 -5.36 9.75 -1.26
C ALA A 162 -6.79 10.09 -0.79
N ALA A 163 -7.04 10.06 0.52
CA ALA A 163 -8.31 10.45 1.10
C ALA A 163 -8.59 11.96 0.93
N LEU A 164 -7.58 12.81 1.06
CA LEU A 164 -7.70 14.25 0.76
C LEU A 164 -8.06 14.49 -0.71
N VAL A 165 -7.37 13.81 -1.64
CA VAL A 165 -7.69 13.88 -3.08
C VAL A 165 -9.14 13.47 -3.33
N LEU A 166 -9.58 12.33 -2.79
CA LEU A 166 -10.96 11.86 -2.93
C LEU A 166 -11.96 12.84 -2.29
N SER A 167 -11.61 13.45 -1.15
CA SER A 167 -12.49 14.42 -0.48
C SER A 167 -12.73 15.67 -1.34
N TYR A 168 -11.71 16.09 -2.09
CA TYR A 168 -11.75 17.26 -2.97
C TYR A 168 -12.37 16.92 -4.34
N HIS A 169 -12.06 15.74 -4.88
CA HIS A 169 -12.58 15.21 -6.15
C HIS A 169 -13.42 13.96 -5.91
N ARG A 170 -14.69 14.17 -5.54
CA ARG A 170 -15.59 13.08 -5.07
C ARG A 170 -15.96 12.06 -6.15
N ASP A 171 -15.74 12.38 -7.41
CA ASP A 171 -16.00 11.55 -8.59
C ASP A 171 -14.76 10.80 -9.08
N TYR A 172 -13.59 11.01 -8.46
CA TYR A 172 -12.37 10.35 -8.88
C TYR A 172 -12.42 8.83 -8.62
N SER A 173 -12.10 8.06 -9.66
CA SER A 173 -11.81 6.64 -9.53
C SER A 173 -10.46 6.41 -8.84
N PRO A 174 -10.20 5.19 -8.31
CA PRO A 174 -8.89 4.82 -7.77
C PRO A 174 -7.72 5.13 -8.72
N THR A 175 -7.90 4.90 -10.02
CA THR A 175 -6.90 5.24 -11.05
C THR A 175 -6.62 6.75 -11.10
N LYS A 176 -7.66 7.60 -11.05
CA LYS A 176 -7.48 9.06 -11.00
C LYS A 176 -6.80 9.52 -9.71
N ILE A 177 -7.16 8.93 -8.56
CA ILE A 177 -6.51 9.20 -7.27
C ILE A 177 -5.01 8.87 -7.34
N LYS A 178 -4.65 7.69 -7.88
CA LYS A 178 -3.24 7.35 -8.11
C LYS A 178 -2.56 8.34 -9.05
N GLY A 179 -3.21 8.70 -10.16
CA GLY A 179 -2.67 9.68 -11.09
C GLY A 179 -2.32 11.01 -10.41
N ALA A 180 -3.21 11.49 -9.54
CA ALA A 180 -3.03 12.70 -8.74
C ALA A 180 -1.89 12.57 -7.70
N VAL A 181 -1.81 11.46 -6.98
CA VAL A 181 -0.74 11.18 -6.01
C VAL A 181 0.63 11.14 -6.69
N LEU A 182 0.77 10.38 -7.79
CA LEU A 182 2.02 10.33 -8.56
C LEU A 182 2.32 11.68 -9.24
N GLY A 183 1.27 12.45 -9.56
CA GLY A 183 1.35 13.81 -10.11
C GLY A 183 1.92 14.87 -9.17
N SER A 184 2.00 14.58 -7.87
CA SER A 184 2.33 15.57 -6.84
C SER A 184 3.82 15.68 -6.49
N GLY A 185 4.66 14.84 -7.09
CA GLY A 185 6.03 14.59 -6.64
C GLY A 185 6.90 15.81 -6.32
N ARG A 186 7.66 15.69 -5.23
CA ARG A 186 8.85 16.50 -4.92
C ARG A 186 10.08 15.61 -4.94
N SER A 187 11.15 16.04 -5.59
CA SER A 187 12.40 15.27 -5.64
C SER A 187 13.03 15.09 -4.25
N ILE A 188 13.61 13.91 -4.02
CA ILE A 188 14.35 13.55 -2.80
C ILE A 188 15.82 13.33 -3.17
N ALA A 189 16.74 13.87 -2.36
CA ALA A 189 18.16 13.91 -2.71
C ALA A 189 18.77 12.50 -2.82
N GLY A 190 19.20 12.13 -4.03
CA GLY A 190 19.80 10.83 -4.31
C GLY A 190 18.80 9.68 -4.48
N SER A 191 17.49 9.98 -4.60
CA SER A 191 16.46 8.99 -4.91
C SER A 191 15.92 9.18 -6.32
N PRO A 192 15.66 8.09 -7.07
CA PRO A 192 14.89 8.16 -8.32
C PRO A 192 13.38 8.31 -8.07
N ARG A 193 12.93 8.31 -6.81
CA ARG A 193 11.53 8.44 -6.42
C ARG A 193 11.24 9.81 -5.83
N GLU A 194 10.02 10.25 -6.03
CA GLU A 194 9.54 11.54 -5.53
C GLU A 194 8.71 11.34 -4.26
N ALA A 195 8.82 12.27 -3.33
CA ALA A 195 7.93 12.37 -2.19
C ALA A 195 6.57 12.92 -2.61
N VAL A 196 5.50 12.35 -2.05
CA VAL A 196 4.13 12.85 -2.24
C VAL A 196 3.98 14.24 -1.60
N GLU A 197 3.26 15.15 -2.27
CA GLU A 197 2.92 16.47 -1.74
C GLU A 197 1.41 16.65 -1.69
N ALA A 198 0.84 16.72 -0.48
CA ALA A 198 -0.60 16.72 -0.29
C ALA A 198 -1.31 17.85 -1.04
N ALA A 199 -0.80 19.08 -0.94
CA ALA A 199 -1.41 20.25 -1.60
C ALA A 199 -1.35 20.15 -3.14
N LYS A 200 -0.23 19.67 -3.69
CA LYS A 200 -0.07 19.48 -5.14
C LYS A 200 -0.95 18.35 -5.66
N ALA A 201 -1.15 17.29 -4.87
CA ALA A 201 -1.99 16.16 -5.25
C ALA A 201 -3.44 16.60 -5.50
N LEU A 202 -3.95 17.60 -4.77
CA LEU A 202 -5.32 18.10 -4.97
C LEU A 202 -5.52 18.78 -6.34
N THR A 203 -4.46 19.32 -6.93
CA THR A 203 -4.53 20.09 -8.19
C THR A 203 -3.71 19.44 -9.31
N ALA A 204 -3.18 18.24 -9.09
CA ALA A 204 -2.35 17.54 -10.06
C ALA A 204 -3.18 17.15 -11.29
N THR A 205 -2.64 17.40 -12.47
CA THR A 205 -3.25 16.96 -13.73
C THR A 205 -3.32 15.43 -13.76
N GLU A 206 -4.46 14.90 -14.20
CA GLU A 206 -4.65 13.46 -14.36
C GLU A 206 -3.53 12.86 -15.21
N ARG A 207 -2.77 11.93 -14.62
CA ARG A 207 -1.80 11.10 -15.35
C ARG A 207 -2.53 9.84 -15.82
N ASN A 208 -2.25 9.39 -17.05
CA ASN A 208 -2.72 8.10 -17.56
C ASN A 208 -1.95 6.94 -16.89
N VAL A 209 -2.19 6.77 -15.60
CA VAL A 209 -1.67 5.64 -14.81
C VAL A 209 -2.53 4.41 -15.04
N ASN A 210 -1.94 3.23 -14.87
CA ASN A 210 -2.58 1.93 -15.09
C ASN A 210 -3.07 1.66 -16.53
N LYS A 211 -2.67 2.50 -17.50
CA LYS A 211 -2.93 2.23 -18.92
C LYS A 211 -2.27 0.92 -19.32
N ASP A 212 -2.98 0.11 -20.10
CA ASP A 212 -2.53 -1.18 -20.65
C ASP A 212 -2.22 -2.26 -19.59
N LEU A 213 -2.58 -2.03 -18.31
CA LEU A 213 -2.50 -3.05 -17.26
C LEU A 213 -3.68 -4.03 -17.38
N LEU A 214 -3.38 -5.30 -17.11
CA LEU A 214 -4.37 -6.36 -17.05
C LEU A 214 -4.61 -6.75 -15.59
N PRO A 215 -5.85 -6.95 -15.14
CA PRO A 215 -6.12 -7.54 -13.84
C PRO A 215 -5.41 -8.89 -13.64
N SER A 216 -5.16 -9.25 -12.40
CA SER A 216 -4.62 -10.54 -12.01
C SER A 216 -5.47 -11.69 -12.56
N ARG A 217 -4.81 -12.74 -13.04
CA ARG A 217 -5.52 -13.94 -13.53
C ARG A 217 -6.31 -14.60 -12.40
N LEU A 218 -5.80 -14.55 -11.18
CA LEU A 218 -6.46 -15.08 -10.00
C LEU A 218 -7.77 -14.35 -9.69
N LEU A 219 -7.82 -13.01 -9.76
CA LEU A 219 -9.07 -12.26 -9.62
C LEU A 219 -10.08 -12.70 -10.69
N MET A 220 -9.65 -12.75 -11.95
CA MET A 220 -10.53 -13.11 -13.07
C MET A 220 -11.12 -14.53 -12.91
N GLN A 221 -10.32 -15.49 -12.48
CA GLN A 221 -10.80 -16.85 -12.18
C GLN A 221 -11.80 -16.86 -11.02
N THR A 222 -11.57 -16.03 -10.00
CA THR A 222 -12.45 -15.93 -8.83
C THR A 222 -13.81 -15.35 -9.21
N LEU A 223 -13.84 -14.29 -10.02
CA LEU A 223 -15.07 -13.70 -10.54
C LEU A 223 -15.88 -14.71 -11.37
N ALA A 224 -15.21 -15.41 -12.29
CA ALA A 224 -15.85 -16.43 -13.12
C ALA A 224 -16.46 -17.56 -12.28
N LYS A 225 -15.73 -18.06 -11.27
CA LYS A 225 -16.22 -19.10 -10.35
C LYS A 225 -17.37 -18.64 -9.47
N SER A 226 -17.40 -17.36 -9.11
CA SER A 226 -18.47 -16.77 -8.30
C SER A 226 -19.74 -16.50 -9.13
N GLY A 227 -19.74 -16.80 -10.44
CA GLY A 227 -20.86 -16.50 -11.33
C GLY A 227 -21.05 -14.99 -11.56
N VAL A 228 -20.06 -14.18 -11.18
CA VAL A 228 -20.09 -12.73 -11.35
C VAL A 228 -19.44 -12.42 -12.70
N THR A 229 -20.24 -12.47 -13.77
CA THR A 229 -19.83 -12.00 -15.11
C THR A 229 -20.66 -10.80 -15.49
N GLY A 230 -20.00 -9.66 -15.75
CA GLY A 230 -20.69 -8.49 -16.28
C GLY A 230 -21.18 -8.76 -17.71
N SER A 231 -22.43 -8.44 -18.01
CA SER A 231 -22.94 -8.41 -19.38
C SER A 231 -22.27 -7.26 -20.16
N GLY A 232 -21.17 -7.54 -20.85
CA GLY A 232 -20.50 -6.54 -21.71
C GLY A 232 -18.98 -6.42 -21.57
N THR A 233 -18.29 -7.42 -21.01
CA THR A 233 -16.82 -7.40 -20.90
C THR A 233 -16.13 -7.59 -22.25
N THR A 234 -15.79 -6.51 -22.92
CA THR A 234 -14.68 -6.48 -23.89
C THR A 234 -13.51 -5.69 -23.31
N TRP A 235 -12.29 -6.16 -23.56
CA TRP A 235 -11.05 -5.73 -22.90
C TRP A 235 -10.69 -4.25 -23.07
N GLU A 236 -11.27 -3.60 -24.08
CA GLU A 236 -11.25 -2.14 -24.20
C GLU A 236 -12.54 -1.58 -23.58
N GLY A 237 -12.48 -1.21 -22.30
CA GLY A 237 -13.60 -0.55 -21.62
C GLY A 237 -14.40 -1.42 -20.65
N ILE A 238 -13.74 -2.17 -19.77
CA ILE A 238 -14.44 -2.80 -18.64
C ILE A 238 -15.04 -1.69 -17.76
N THR A 239 -16.37 -1.56 -17.80
CA THR A 239 -17.13 -0.84 -16.78
C THR A 239 -17.40 -1.80 -15.61
N TRP A 240 -16.63 -1.67 -14.53
CA TRP A 240 -16.82 -2.46 -13.30
C TRP A 240 -18.12 -2.12 -12.55
N GLU A 241 -18.88 -1.14 -13.05
CA GLU A 241 -20.17 -0.69 -12.49
C GLU A 241 -21.23 -1.80 -12.46
N GLY A 242 -21.14 -2.80 -13.34
CA GLY A 242 -22.05 -3.95 -13.40
C GLY A 242 -21.63 -5.15 -12.53
N VAL A 243 -20.49 -5.09 -11.84
CA VAL A 243 -19.99 -6.19 -11.01
C VAL A 243 -20.54 -6.08 -9.59
N THR A 244 -21.28 -7.11 -9.16
CA THR A 244 -21.73 -7.27 -7.78
C THR A 244 -20.59 -7.80 -6.92
N TRP A 245 -19.68 -6.90 -6.53
CA TRP A 245 -18.51 -7.23 -5.70
C TRP A 245 -18.88 -7.89 -4.36
N GLU A 246 -20.08 -7.61 -3.84
CA GLU A 246 -20.63 -8.20 -2.62
C GLU A 246 -20.97 -9.70 -2.76
N ALA A 247 -21.07 -10.20 -4.01
CA ALA A 247 -21.37 -11.60 -4.33
C ALA A 247 -20.11 -12.45 -4.56
N ILE A 248 -18.91 -11.86 -4.50
CA ILE A 248 -17.66 -12.61 -4.66
C ILE A 248 -17.46 -13.54 -3.47
N THR A 249 -17.30 -14.83 -3.74
CA THR A 249 -16.99 -15.83 -2.73
C THR A 249 -15.54 -16.27 -2.88
N TRP A 250 -14.67 -15.83 -1.97
CA TRP A 250 -13.28 -16.28 -1.95
C TRP A 250 -13.14 -17.74 -1.48
N GLU A 251 -14.17 -18.30 -0.83
CA GLU A 251 -14.15 -19.66 -0.28
C GLU A 251 -14.21 -20.78 -1.36
N SER A 252 -14.64 -20.46 -2.59
CA SER A 252 -14.81 -21.43 -3.70
C SER A 252 -13.60 -21.55 -4.64
N VAL A 253 -12.54 -20.79 -4.38
CA VAL A 253 -11.30 -20.85 -5.17
C VAL A 253 -10.49 -22.06 -4.72
N THR A 254 -10.39 -23.10 -5.57
CA THR A 254 -9.54 -24.27 -5.32
C THR A 254 -8.06 -23.87 -5.27
N TRP A 255 -7.47 -23.96 -4.09
CA TRP A 255 -6.18 -23.36 -3.67
C TRP A 255 -4.91 -24.13 -4.07
N GLU A 256 -5.02 -25.11 -4.96
CA GLU A 256 -3.93 -26.04 -5.33
C GLU A 256 -2.84 -25.41 -6.22
N ALA A 257 -3.04 -24.18 -6.71
CA ALA A 257 -2.11 -23.49 -7.62
C ALA A 257 -1.38 -22.28 -6.98
N VAL A 258 -1.56 -22.03 -5.69
CA VAL A 258 -0.87 -20.96 -4.96
C VAL A 258 0.34 -21.58 -4.27
N THR A 259 1.55 -21.14 -4.60
CA THR A 259 2.77 -21.59 -3.92
C THR A 259 2.85 -20.92 -2.55
N TRP A 260 2.46 -21.68 -1.53
CA TRP A 260 2.38 -21.24 -0.13
C TRP A 260 3.71 -21.31 0.63
N GLU A 261 4.80 -21.77 0.01
CA GLU A 261 6.07 -22.03 0.69
C GLU A 261 6.83 -20.76 1.14
N SER A 262 6.38 -19.57 0.77
CA SER A 262 7.12 -18.32 1.04
C SER A 262 6.45 -17.34 2.00
N VAL A 263 5.22 -17.58 2.46
CA VAL A 263 4.61 -16.70 3.46
C VAL A 263 4.77 -17.31 4.85
N SER A 264 5.94 -17.09 5.45
CA SER A 264 6.13 -17.33 6.88
C SER A 264 5.33 -16.26 7.64
N TRP A 265 4.21 -16.65 8.24
CA TRP A 265 3.40 -15.72 9.04
C TRP A 265 3.90 -15.56 10.49
N GLU A 266 5.09 -16.12 10.82
CA GLU A 266 5.96 -15.53 11.86
C GLU A 266 6.61 -14.21 11.37
N GLY A 267 6.50 -13.90 10.06
CA GLY A 267 7.10 -12.75 9.38
C GLY A 267 6.12 -11.71 8.84
N VAL A 268 4.80 -11.86 9.00
CA VAL A 268 3.90 -10.69 8.83
C VAL A 268 3.87 -9.92 10.11
N MET A 269 4.90 -9.11 10.23
CA MET A 269 5.09 -8.17 11.30
C MET A 269 4.47 -6.84 10.88
N TRP A 270 4.14 -6.01 11.86
CA TRP A 270 4.24 -4.58 11.61
C TRP A 270 5.64 -4.35 11.04
N GLU A 271 5.70 -3.87 9.81
CA GLU A 271 6.98 -3.56 9.18
C GLU A 271 7.50 -2.29 9.85
N THR A 272 8.06 -2.48 11.03
CA THR A 272 8.69 -1.46 11.85
C THR A 272 10.13 -1.86 12.00
N VAL A 273 11.03 -0.98 11.55
CA VAL A 273 12.44 -1.11 11.84
C VAL A 273 12.60 -0.85 13.33
N GLY A 274 13.27 -1.77 14.04
CA GLY A 274 13.58 -1.59 15.47
C GLY A 274 14.33 -0.28 15.74
N PRO A 275 14.52 0.09 17.02
CA PRO A 275 15.24 1.31 17.39
C PRO A 275 16.62 1.36 16.72
N ASP A 276 16.99 2.55 16.25
CA ASP A 276 18.19 2.82 15.46
C ASP A 276 19.46 2.46 16.26
N PRO A 277 20.29 1.49 15.82
CA PRO A 277 21.52 1.14 16.51
C PRO A 277 22.57 2.27 16.50
N LEU A 278 22.38 3.33 15.71
CA LEU A 278 23.31 4.47 15.62
C LEU A 278 23.22 5.47 16.79
N LEU A 279 22.39 5.20 17.81
CA LEU A 279 22.40 5.95 19.08
C LEU A 279 23.23 5.28 20.19
N GLY A 280 24.03 4.26 19.84
CA GLY A 280 24.99 3.66 20.76
C GLY A 280 26.30 4.43 20.85
N GLY A 281 26.41 5.36 21.81
CA GLY A 281 27.71 5.74 22.40
C GLY A 281 27.71 6.99 23.30
N PRO A 282 28.59 7.07 24.33
CA PRO A 282 29.14 6.03 25.20
C PRO A 282 28.42 5.98 26.57
N ARG A 283 28.69 4.94 27.35
CA ARG A 283 28.31 4.83 28.77
C ARG A 283 29.07 5.83 29.63
#